data_AF-A0A917EEH4-F1
#
_entry.id   AF-A0A917EEH4-F1
#
_cell.length_a   1.000
_cell.length_b   1.000
_cell.length_c   1.000
_cell.angle_alpha   90.00
_cell.angle_beta   90.00
_cell.angle_gamma   90.00
#
_symmetry.space_group_name_H-M   'P 1'
#
loop_
_entity.id
_entity.type
_entity.pdbx_description
1 polymer ?
#
loop_
_entity_poly.entity_id
_entity_poly.type
_entity_poly.pdbx_seq_one_letter_code
_entity_poly.pdbx_strand_id
1 'polypeptide(L)'
;MSKTTAARAAANARARVSLTSSTAQIQQVKSALSEAARQITQGETWVLPYLKRLKAELARLEDDQDLLLQAHEIANAAPRRAA
;
A
#
# COMPACT_ATOMS: atom_id res chain seq x y z
N MET A 1 -18.47 16.09 -23.16
CA MET A 1 -17.63 15.76 -21.99
C MET A 1 -16.22 16.33 -22.21
N SER A 2 -15.70 17.11 -21.27
CA SER A 2 -14.38 17.75 -21.42
C SER A 2 -13.25 16.72 -21.23
N LYS A 3 -12.15 16.85 -21.99
CA LYS A 3 -10.95 15.99 -21.90
C LYS A 3 -10.40 15.91 -20.47
N THR A 4 -10.58 16.99 -19.69
CA THR A 4 -10.17 17.10 -18.27
C THR A 4 -10.92 16.12 -17.36
N THR A 5 -12.20 15.86 -17.62
CA THR A 5 -13.03 14.93 -16.83
C THR A 5 -12.61 13.48 -17.06
N ALA A 6 -12.30 13.12 -18.31
CA ALA A 6 -11.82 11.78 -18.66
C ALA A 6 -10.42 11.50 -18.07
N ALA A 7 -9.51 12.47 -18.12
CA ALA A 7 -8.18 12.35 -17.54
C ALA A 7 -8.22 12.15 -16.01
N ARG A 8 -9.07 12.91 -15.31
CA ARG A 8 -9.25 12.76 -13.85
C ARG A 8 -9.88 11.42 -13.47
N ALA A 9 -10.87 10.95 -14.23
CA ALA A 9 -11.48 9.64 -14.01
C ALA A 9 -10.45 8.49 -14.19
N ALA A 10 -9.60 8.57 -15.23
CA ALA A 10 -8.53 7.61 -15.46
C ALA A 10 -7.46 7.64 -14.34
N ALA A 11 -7.09 8.83 -13.85
CA ALA A 11 -6.18 8.97 -12.72
C ALA A 11 -6.75 8.34 -11.44
N ASN A 12 -8.03 8.59 -11.13
CA ASN A 12 -8.70 7.98 -9.99
C ASN A 12 -8.82 6.46 -10.11
N ALA A 13 -9.10 5.93 -11.30
CA ALA A 13 -9.13 4.48 -11.53
C ALA A 13 -7.76 3.84 -11.29
N ARG A 14 -6.68 4.45 -11.78
CA ARG A 14 -5.29 3.98 -11.56
C ARG A 14 -4.90 4.03 -10.08
N ALA A 15 -5.23 5.12 -9.39
CA ALA A 15 -4.96 5.24 -7.94
C ALA A 15 -5.67 4.14 -7.14
N ARG A 16 -6.93 3.82 -7.48
CA ARG A 16 -7.68 2.74 -6.83
C ARG A 16 -7.04 1.36 -7.06
N VAL A 17 -6.61 1.06 -8.28
CA VAL A 17 -5.90 -0.21 -8.58
C VAL A 17 -4.59 -0.29 -7.79
N SER A 18 -3.83 0.80 -7.73
CA SER A 18 -2.59 0.87 -6.96
C SER A 18 -2.83 0.61 -5.46
N LEU A 19 -3.86 1.24 -4.88
CA LEU A 19 -4.25 1.03 -3.47
C LEU A 19 -4.65 -0.43 -3.20
N THR A 20 -5.47 -1.05 -4.06
CA THR A 20 -5.87 -2.45 -3.90
C THR A 20 -4.67 -3.40 -3.99
N SER A 21 -3.76 -3.17 -4.94
CA SER A 21 -2.53 -3.95 -5.08
C SER A 21 -1.64 -3.81 -3.84
N SER A 22 -1.47 -2.58 -3.34
CA SER A 22 -0.69 -2.30 -2.12
C SER A 22 -1.28 -3.02 -0.91
N THR A 23 -2.61 -3.00 -0.73
CA THR A 23 -3.28 -3.71 0.36
C THR A 23 -3.05 -5.22 0.28
N ALA A 24 -3.16 -5.82 -0.90
CA ALA A 24 -2.93 -7.26 -1.07
C ALA A 24 -1.48 -7.64 -0.71
N GLN A 25 -0.52 -6.83 -1.14
CA GLN A 25 0.89 -7.04 -0.82
C GLN A 25 1.18 -6.89 0.68
N ILE A 26 0.61 -5.86 1.34
CA ILE A 26 0.69 -5.69 2.80
C ILE A 26 0.15 -6.93 3.53
N GLN A 27 -0.99 -7.47 3.10
CA GLN A 27 -1.57 -8.69 3.71
C GLN A 27 -0.68 -9.92 3.53
N GLN A 28 -0.03 -10.05 2.38
CA GLN A 28 0.91 -11.12 2.12
C GLN A 28 2.14 -11.02 3.04
N VAL A 29 2.71 -9.83 3.19
CA VAL A 29 3.86 -9.60 4.09
C VAL A 29 3.47 -9.83 5.55
N LYS A 30 2.26 -9.40 5.98
CA LYS A 30 1.74 -9.68 7.33
C LYS A 30 1.61 -11.19 7.58
N SER A 31 1.08 -11.94 6.62
CA SER A 31 1.00 -13.40 6.70
C SER A 31 2.39 -14.04 6.82
N ALA A 32 3.35 -13.59 6.02
CA ALA A 32 4.73 -14.07 6.08
C ALA A 32 5.43 -13.74 7.42
N LEU A 33 5.15 -12.57 8.00
CA LEU A 33 5.62 -12.18 9.34
C LEU A 33 5.08 -13.11 10.42
N SER A 34 3.78 -13.43 10.38
CA SER A 34 3.17 -14.37 11.32
C SER A 34 3.80 -15.76 11.23
N GLU A 35 4.07 -16.24 10.01
CA GLU A 35 4.72 -17.53 9.80
C GLU A 35 6.18 -17.53 10.28
N ALA A 36 6.94 -16.48 9.96
CA ALA A 36 8.32 -16.33 10.44
C ALA A 36 8.39 -16.27 11.97
N ALA A 37 7.46 -15.55 12.61
CA ALA A 37 7.35 -15.51 14.07
C ALA A 37 7.05 -16.90 14.65
N ARG A 38 6.13 -17.66 14.02
CA ARG A 38 5.82 -19.04 14.42
C ARG A 38 7.05 -19.94 14.36
N GLN A 39 7.80 -19.90 13.28
CA GLN A 39 9.04 -20.69 13.12
C GLN A 39 10.08 -20.34 14.19
N ILE A 40 10.24 -19.05 14.52
CA ILE A 40 11.14 -18.63 15.60
C ILE A 40 10.71 -19.20 16.95
N THR A 41 9.41 -19.23 17.26
CA THR A 41 8.92 -19.84 18.51
C THR A 41 9.12 -21.35 18.57
N GLN A 42 9.33 -22.00 17.41
CA GLN A 42 9.65 -23.43 17.30
C GLN A 42 11.17 -23.70 17.35
N GLY A 43 12.00 -22.66 17.55
CA GLY A 43 13.45 -22.78 17.68
C GLY A 43 14.23 -22.48 16.40
N GLU A 44 13.55 -22.14 15.30
CA GLU A 44 14.20 -21.83 14.01
C GLU A 44 14.76 -20.39 14.01
N THR A 45 15.74 -20.11 14.87
CA THR A 45 16.31 -18.77 15.05
C THR A 45 17.06 -18.25 13.82
N TRP A 46 17.44 -19.12 12.88
CA TRP A 46 18.04 -18.71 11.60
C TRP A 46 17.08 -17.89 10.73
N VAL A 47 15.78 -17.88 11.04
CA VAL A 47 14.74 -17.06 10.37
C VAL A 47 14.77 -15.59 10.83
N LEU A 48 15.49 -15.24 11.90
CA LEU A 48 15.55 -13.87 12.43
C LEU A 48 15.94 -12.79 11.39
N PRO A 49 16.93 -12.99 10.51
CA PRO A 49 17.24 -12.02 9.45
C PRO A 49 16.08 -11.84 8.46
N TYR A 50 15.37 -12.93 8.15
CA TYR A 50 14.20 -12.90 7.28
C TYR A 50 13.04 -12.10 7.92
N LEU A 51 12.76 -12.33 9.21
CA LEU A 51 11.78 -11.55 9.96
C LEU A 51 12.11 -10.04 9.93
N LYS A 52 13.38 -9.66 10.14
CA LYS A 52 13.81 -8.25 10.07
C LYS A 52 13.55 -7.63 8.70
N ARG A 53 13.85 -8.36 7.63
CA ARG A 53 13.58 -7.91 6.25
C ARG A 53 12.09 -7.71 6.01
N LEU A 54 11.24 -8.65 6.41
CA LEU A 54 9.79 -8.55 6.26
C LEU A 54 9.22 -7.36 7.05
N LYS A 55 9.74 -7.06 8.24
CA LYS A 55 9.32 -5.87 9.01
C LYS A 55 9.68 -4.57 8.29
N ALA A 56 10.87 -4.50 7.70
CA ALA A 56 11.29 -3.33 6.93
C ALA A 56 10.46 -3.17 5.64
N GLU A 57 10.13 -4.27 4.98
CA GLU A 57 9.26 -4.26 3.81
C GLU A 57 7.84 -3.84 4.16
N LEU A 58 7.29 -4.33 5.28
CA LEU A 58 5.97 -3.92 5.74
C LEU A 58 5.91 -2.41 6.00
N ALA A 59 6.89 -1.85 6.72
CA ALA A 59 6.93 -0.42 7.00
C ALA A 59 6.96 0.42 5.71
N ARG A 60 7.78 0.02 4.72
CA ARG A 60 7.83 0.70 3.42
C ARG A 60 6.49 0.66 2.69
N LEU A 61 5.82 -0.50 2.67
CA LEU A 61 4.53 -0.65 2.00
C LEU A 61 3.41 0.14 2.70
N GLU A 62 3.44 0.22 4.04
CA GLU A 62 2.50 1.05 4.81
C GLU A 62 2.74 2.54 4.53
N ASP A 63 4.00 3.00 4.50
CA ASP A 63 4.36 4.37 4.12
C ASP A 63 3.90 4.71 2.68
N ASP A 64 4.15 3.83 1.72
CA ASP A 64 3.72 4.00 0.33
C ASP A 64 2.19 4.05 0.22
N GLN A 65 1.48 3.21 0.97
CA GLN A 65 0.02 3.22 1.01
C GLN A 65 -0.53 4.54 1.57
N ASP A 66 0.07 5.07 2.64
CA ASP A 66 -0.32 6.35 3.22
C ASP A 66 -0.08 7.50 2.24
N LEU A 67 1.04 7.49 1.52
CA LEU A 67 1.31 8.47 0.46
C LEU A 67 0.29 8.38 -0.69
N LEU A 68 -0.08 7.17 -1.10
CA LEU A 68 -1.12 6.97 -2.13
C LEU A 68 -2.50 7.47 -1.65
N LEU A 69 -2.85 7.25 -0.38
CA LEU A 69 -4.08 7.77 0.21
C LEU A 69 -4.08 9.31 0.23
N GLN A 70 -3.00 9.93 0.71
CA GLN A 70 -2.86 11.39 0.71
C GLN A 70 -2.92 11.97 -0.71
N ALA A 71 -2.24 11.36 -1.67
CA ALA A 71 -2.29 11.79 -3.07
C ALA A 71 -3.72 11.69 -3.63
N HIS A 72 -4.46 10.63 -3.27
CA HIS A 72 -5.86 10.47 -3.65
C HIS A 72 -6.75 11.53 -3.01
N GLU A 73 -6.56 11.82 -1.73
CA GLU A 73 -7.29 12.88 -1.02
C GLU A 73 -7.03 14.24 -1.65
N ILE A 74 -5.77 14.62 -1.91
CA ILE A 74 -5.40 15.87 -2.57
C ILE A 74 -6.05 15.97 -3.97
N ALA A 75 -5.95 14.89 -4.76
CA ALA A 75 -6.52 14.84 -6.09
C ALA A 75 -8.05 14.99 -6.09
N ASN A 76 -8.74 14.59 -5.02
CA ASN A 76 -10.19 14.71 -4.89
C ASN A 76 -10.65 15.96 -4.11
N ALA A 77 -9.80 16.52 -3.24
CA ALA A 77 -10.04 17.74 -2.48
C ALA A 77 -9.90 19.02 -3.34
N ALA A 78 -9.31 18.92 -4.53
CA ALA A 78 -9.25 20.02 -5.49
C ALA A 78 -10.66 20.64 -5.67
N PRO A 79 -10.85 21.94 -5.36
CA PRO A 79 -12.17 22.54 -5.30
C PRO A 79 -12.94 22.33 -6.60
N ARG A 80 -14.23 22.05 -6.49
CA ARG A 80 -15.21 22.45 -7.52
C ARG A 80 -15.23 23.99 -7.57
N ARG A 81 -14.14 24.64 -8.00
CA ARG A 81 -14.13 26.07 -8.25
C ARG A 81 -14.40 26.31 -9.73
N ALA A 82 -15.69 26.56 -9.96
CA ALA A 82 -16.28 27.49 -10.92
C ALA A 82 -15.88 27.36 -12.39
N ALA A 83 -16.74 26.69 -13.17
CA ALA A 83 -17.33 27.21 -14.41
C ALA A 83 -18.45 26.25 -14.85
#